data_AF-A0A9E0WQT6-F1
#
_entry.id   AF-A0A9E0WQT6-F1
#
_cell.length_a   1.000
_cell.length_b   1.000
_cell.length_c   1.000
_cell.angle_alpha   90.00
_cell.angle_beta   90.00
_cell.angle_gamma   90.00
#
_symmetry.space_group_name_H-M   'P 1'
#
loop_
_entity.id
_entity.type
_entity.pdbx_description
1 polymer ?
#
loop_
_entity_poly.entity_id
_entity_poly.type
_entity_poly.pdbx_seq_one_letter_code
_entity_poly.pdbx_strand_id
1 'polypeptide(L)' 'MAKLSKRAQALKAKVDRTKAYPFDNAIALIKECATAKFNESID' A
#
# COMPACT_ATOMS: atom_id res chain seq x y z
N MET A 1 -9.86 -2.90 20.12
CA MET A 1 -9.13 -2.92 18.84
C MET A 1 -10.12 -2.80 17.70
N ALA A 2 -10.03 -1.77 16.86
CA ALA A 2 -10.93 -1.64 15.71
C ALA A 2 -10.62 -2.76 14.70
N LYS A 3 -11.65 -3.48 14.26
CA LYS A 3 -11.53 -4.55 13.28
C LYS A 3 -11.06 -3.92 11.96
N LEU A 4 -9.86 -4.28 11.49
CA LEU A 4 -9.36 -3.82 10.20
C LEU A 4 -10.33 -4.25 9.10
N SER A 5 -10.73 -3.32 8.24
CA SER A 5 -11.56 -3.62 7.08
C SER A 5 -10.84 -4.62 6.16
N LYS A 6 -11.60 -5.41 5.39
CA LYS A 6 -11.04 -6.39 4.44
C LYS A 6 -10.01 -5.75 3.49
N ARG A 7 -10.26 -4.51 3.06
CA ARG A 7 -9.33 -3.71 2.24
C ARG A 7 -8.03 -3.41 2.97
N ALA A 8 -8.09 -2.98 4.23
CA ALA A 8 -6.88 -2.65 5.01
C ALA A 8 -6.02 -3.88 5.33
N GLN A 9 -6.64 -5.06 5.51
CA GLN A 9 -5.90 -6.31 5.71
C GLN A 9 -5.16 -6.74 4.43
N ALA A 10 -5.81 -6.65 3.27
CA ALA A 10 -5.19 -6.98 1.99
C ALA A 10 -3.99 -6.07 1.66
N LEU A 11 -4.08 -4.77 1.97
CA LEU A 11 -2.97 -3.82 1.80
C LEU A 11 -1.79 -4.13 2.74
N LYS A 12 -2.07 -4.45 4.01
CA LYS A 12 -1.03 -4.84 4.98
C LYS A 12 -0.33 -6.15 4.62
N ALA A 13 -1.02 -7.10 3.99
CA ALA A 13 -0.40 -8.35 3.54
C ALA A 13 0.59 -8.15 2.38
N LYS A 14 0.47 -7.06 1.62
CA LYS A 14 1.35 -6.74 0.49
C LYS A 14 2.61 -5.96 0.87
N VAL A 15 2.62 -5.32 2.05
CA VAL A 15 3.69 -4.40 2.46
C VAL A 15 4.37 -4.92 3.71
N ASP A 16 5.65 -5.24 3.61
CA ASP A 16 6.48 -5.59 4.76
C ASP A 16 7.11 -4.33 5.36
N ARG A 17 6.69 -3.95 6.57
CA ARG A 17 7.20 -2.77 7.27
C ARG A 17 8.65 -2.89 7.73
N THR A 18 9.20 -4.11 7.78
CA THR A 18 10.58 -4.35 8.23
C THR A 18 11.58 -4.27 7.09
N LYS A 19 11.10 -4.26 5.84
CA LYS A 19 11.94 -4.18 4.65
C LYS A 19 12.12 -2.73 4.21
N ALA A 20 13.37 -2.30 4.07
CA ALA A 20 13.69 -1.06 3.40
C ALA A 20 13.51 -1.25 1.88
N TYR A 21 12.48 -0.62 1.31
CA TYR A 21 12.26 -0.61 -0.13
C TYR A 21 13.02 0.56 -0.76
N PRO A 22 13.80 0.32 -1.83
CA PRO A 22 14.29 1.39 -2.69
C PRO A 22 13.12 2.20 -3.25
N PHE A 23 13.33 3.49 -3.51
CA PHE A 23 12.31 4.43 -3.97
C PHE A 23 11.47 3.91 -5.14
N ASP A 24 12.11 3.33 -6.16
CA ASP A 24 11.43 2.78 -7.34
C ASP A 24 10.49 1.62 -6.99
N ASN A 25 10.94 0.74 -6.08
CA ASN A 25 10.13 -0.38 -5.61
C ASN A 25 8.98 0.08 -4.70
N ALA A 26 9.19 1.13 -3.91
CA ALA A 26 8.15 1.73 -3.09
C ALA A 26 7.04 2.34 -3.95
N ILE A 27 7.40 3.08 -5.01
CA ILE A 27 6.42 3.66 -5.94
C ILE A 27 5.63 2.57 -6.67
N ALA A 28 6.29 1.50 -7.13
CA ALA A 28 5.62 0.39 -7.79
C ALA A 28 4.58 -0.27 -6.86
N LEU A 29 4.96 -0.56 -5.62
CA LEU A 29 4.06 -1.11 -4.59
C LEU A 29 2.88 -0.18 -4.28
N ILE A 30 3.11 1.12 -4.17
CA ILE A 30 2.04 2.10 -3.91
C ILE A 30 1.05 2.13 -5.08
N LYS A 31 1.53 2.11 -6.32
CA LYS A 31 0.67 2.05 -7.51
C LYS A 31 -0.16 0.77 -7.60
N GLU A 32 0.38 -0.38 -7.18
CA GLU A 32 -0.40 -1.63 -7.07
C GLU A 32 -1.43 -1.61 -5.94
N CYS A 33 -1.21 -0.76 -4.94
CA CYS A 33 -2.12 -0.55 -3.81
C CYS A 33 -3.16 0.55 -4.09
N ALA A 34 -2.90 1.43 -5.07
CA ALA A 34 -3.78 2.48 -5.57
C ALA A 34 -4.98 1.85 -6.29
N THR A 35 -6.00 1.53 -5.52
CA THR A 35 -7.24 0.89 -5.98
C THR A 35 -8.34 1.90 -6.30
N ALA A 36 -8.08 3.20 -6.16
CA ALA A 36 -9.03 4.22 -6.58
C ALA A 36 -9.08 4.36 -8.11
N LYS A 37 -10.22 4.85 -8.60
CA LYS A 37 -10.47 5.08 -10.03
C LYS A 37 -9.91 6.42 -10.54
N PHE A 38 -9.06 7.08 -9.76
CA PHE A 38 -8.47 8.38 -10.07
C PHE A 38 -6.99 8.38 -9.72
N ASN A 39 -6.24 9.35 -10.25
CA ASN A 39 -4.82 9.50 -9.93
C ASN A 39 -4.65 9.97 -8.47
N GLU A 40 -4.31 9.02 -7.59
CA GLU A 40 -3.98 9.28 -6.20
C GLU A 40 -2.67 10.10 -6.14
N SER A 41 -2.65 11.16 -5.33
CA SER A 41 -1.41 11.89 -5.00
C SER A 41 -0.66 11.15 -3.90
N ILE A 42 0.65 11.04 -4.04
CA ILE A 42 1.56 10.37 -3.09
C ILE A 42 2.36 11.47 -2.39
N ASP A 43 2.28 11.52 -1.06
CA ASP A 43 3.10 12.34 -0.15
C ASP A 43 3.93 11.41 0.75
#